data_AF-A0A949V4T1-F1
#
_entry.id   AF-A0A949V4T1-F1
#
_cell.length_a   1.000
_cell.length_b   1.000
_cell.length_c   1.000
_cell.angle_alpha   90.00
_cell.angle_beta   90.00
_cell.angle_gamma   90.00
#
_symmetry.space_group_name_H-M   'P 1'
#
loop_
_entity.id
_entity.type
_entity.pdbx_description
1 polymer ?
#
loop_
_entity_poly.entity_id
_entity_poly.type
_entity_poly.pdbx_seq_one_letter_code
_entity_poly.pdbx_strand_id
1 'polypeptide(L)'
;MSTENISFPDLMASSIHDMKNSVNIQVHELEGIAAQIRDKVDAPVFESLVSVIAQAHRVDANLIQLLSLYKFGKSIYPLDITEHWVAEVIAEAVLQKSSVFALKGITVEVDCAQDCCWYFDRDLVTGVLHNAMNNAYNYTLDKVRIAASIDAGLLTLR
;
A
#
# COMPACT_ATOMS: atom_id res chain seq x y z
N MET A 1 -33.36 -26.71 4.44
CA MET A 1 -32.71 -25.42 4.73
C MET A 1 -31.27 -25.72 5.10
N SER A 2 -30.36 -25.59 4.14
CA SER A 2 -28.92 -25.73 4.37
C SER A 2 -28.45 -24.52 5.16
N THR A 3 -28.12 -24.73 6.43
CA THR A 3 -27.31 -23.79 7.21
C THR A 3 -26.00 -23.59 6.47
N GLU A 4 -25.82 -22.44 5.81
CA GLU A 4 -24.50 -21.97 5.40
C GLU A 4 -23.66 -21.83 6.66
N ASN A 5 -22.85 -22.85 6.93
CA ASN A 5 -21.85 -22.78 7.98
C ASN A 5 -20.84 -21.74 7.52
N ILE A 6 -20.87 -20.55 8.13
CA ILE A 6 -19.82 -19.54 7.97
C ILE A 6 -18.50 -20.26 8.24
N SER A 7 -17.66 -20.37 7.22
CA SER A 7 -16.43 -21.12 7.38
C SER A 7 -15.47 -20.28 8.24
N PHE A 8 -14.70 -20.90 9.14
CA PHE A 8 -13.58 -20.24 9.84
C PHE A 8 -12.73 -19.33 8.93
N PRO A 9 -12.44 -19.74 7.67
CA PRO A 9 -11.92 -18.88 6.61
C PRO A 9 -12.64 -17.51 6.43
N ASP A 10 -13.97 -17.49 6.36
CA ASP A 10 -14.76 -16.26 6.18
C ASP A 10 -14.72 -15.37 7.44
N LEU A 11 -14.71 -15.99 8.63
CA LEU A 11 -14.53 -15.28 9.89
C LEU A 11 -13.14 -14.63 9.99
N MET A 12 -12.10 -15.31 9.51
CA MET A 12 -10.74 -14.77 9.43
C MET A 12 -10.67 -13.57 8.46
N ALA A 13 -11.28 -13.68 7.28
CA ALA A 13 -11.33 -12.57 6.32
C ALA A 13 -12.07 -11.36 6.88
N SER A 14 -13.22 -11.56 7.54
CA SER A 14 -13.96 -10.49 8.22
C SER A 14 -13.12 -9.85 9.34
N SER A 15 -12.48 -10.67 10.18
CA SER A 15 -11.64 -10.18 11.27
C SER A 15 -10.45 -9.37 10.76
N ILE A 16 -9.82 -9.79 9.66
CA ILE A 16 -8.74 -9.04 9.02
C ILE A 16 -9.24 -7.70 8.48
N HIS A 17 -10.41 -7.66 7.86
CA HIS A 17 -11.02 -6.42 7.37
C HIS A 17 -11.32 -5.44 8.53
N ASP A 18 -11.89 -5.94 9.63
CA ASP A 18 -12.20 -5.12 10.81
C ASP A 18 -10.92 -4.58 11.47
N MET A 19 -9.87 -5.41 11.57
CA MET A 19 -8.55 -4.98 12.05
C MET A 19 -7.94 -3.92 11.12
N LYS A 20 -8.02 -4.10 9.80
CA LYS A 20 -7.55 -3.13 8.81
C LYS A 20 -8.23 -1.77 8.99
N ASN A 21 -9.55 -1.76 9.15
CA ASN A 21 -10.29 -0.52 9.40
C ASN A 21 -9.86 0.15 10.71
N SER A 22 -9.74 -0.63 11.78
CA SER A 22 -9.33 -0.10 13.09
C SER A 22 -7.93 0.52 13.05
N VAL A 23 -6.98 -0.15 12.38
CA VAL A 23 -5.61 0.37 12.21
C VAL A 23 -5.59 1.64 11.37
N ASN A 24 -6.31 1.68 10.25
CA ASN A 24 -6.37 2.88 9.41
C ASN A 24 -6.95 4.10 10.14
N ILE A 25 -7.98 3.91 10.97
CA ILE A 25 -8.52 5.00 11.81
C ILE A 25 -7.44 5.50 12.78
N GLN A 26 -6.74 4.59 13.47
CA GLN A 26 -5.68 4.97 14.41
C GLN A 26 -4.51 5.68 13.73
N VAL A 27 -4.10 5.20 12.55
CA VAL A 27 -3.05 5.83 11.74
C VAL A 27 -3.45 7.27 11.39
N HIS A 28 -4.66 7.48 10.88
CA HIS A 28 -5.15 8.79 10.50
C HIS A 28 -5.21 9.75 11.70
N GLU A 29 -5.67 9.29 12.86
CA GLU A 29 -5.66 10.09 14.09
C GLU A 29 -4.24 10.46 14.52
N LEU A 30 -3.29 9.52 14.49
CA LEU A 30 -1.90 9.76 14.83
C LEU A 30 -1.22 10.74 13.86
N GLU A 31 -1.49 10.62 12.56
CA GLU A 31 -1.02 11.57 11.54
C GLU A 31 -1.58 12.97 11.78
N GLY A 32 -2.87 13.06 12.15
CA GLY A 32 -3.51 14.32 12.55
C GLY A 32 -2.86 14.96 13.77
N ILE A 33 -2.53 14.17 14.79
CA ILE A 33 -1.79 14.63 15.98
C ILE A 33 -0.40 15.11 15.58
N ALA A 34 0.35 14.32 14.79
CA ALA A 34 1.68 14.67 14.33
C ALA A 34 1.68 16.02 13.59
N ALA A 35 0.72 16.25 12.70
CA ALA A 35 0.58 17.51 11.98
C ALA A 35 0.36 18.71 12.92
N GLN A 36 -0.38 18.52 14.02
CA GLN A 36 -0.71 19.60 14.97
C GLN A 36 0.44 19.94 15.93
N ILE A 37 1.34 18.98 16.19
CA ILE A 37 2.41 19.12 17.19
C ILE A 37 3.80 19.31 16.58
N ARG A 38 3.98 19.14 15.27
CA ARG A 38 5.28 19.20 14.56
C ARG A 38 6.18 20.36 15.01
N ASP A 39 5.60 21.55 15.10
CA ASP A 39 6.35 22.77 15.42
C ASP A 39 6.27 23.15 16.92
N LYS A 40 5.72 22.25 17.76
CA LYS A 40 5.42 22.48 19.19
C LYS A 40 6.15 21.53 20.15
N VAL A 41 6.80 20.48 19.63
CA VAL A 41 7.52 19.49 20.45
C VAL A 41 8.97 19.37 20.01
N ASP A 42 9.83 18.89 20.91
CA ASP A 42 11.22 18.63 20.60
C ASP A 42 11.37 17.56 19.51
N ALA A 43 12.39 17.70 18.67
CA ALA A 43 12.65 16.79 17.55
C ALA A 43 12.66 15.29 17.94
N PRO A 44 13.27 14.85 19.07
CA PRO A 44 13.26 13.44 19.45
C PRO A 44 11.86 12.89 19.77
N VAL A 45 10.98 13.73 20.32
CA VAL A 45 9.59 13.35 20.62
C VAL A 45 8.81 13.21 19.32
N PHE A 46 9.01 14.14 18.39
CA PHE A 46 8.39 14.09 17.06
C PHE A 46 8.84 12.85 16.27
N GLU A 47 10.13 12.56 16.23
CA GLU A 47 10.67 11.38 15.57
C GLU A 47 10.13 10.07 16.15
N SER A 48 9.96 10.00 17.48
CA SER A 48 9.33 8.85 18.14
C SER A 48 7.88 8.64 17.66
N LEU A 49 7.09 9.72 17.54
CA LEU A 49 5.73 9.65 17.01
C LEU A 49 5.71 9.19 15.55
N VAL A 50 6.59 9.73 14.70
CA VAL A 50 6.72 9.30 13.30
C VAL A 50 7.07 7.81 13.20
N SER A 51 7.93 7.31 14.09
CA SER A 51 8.25 5.88 14.17
C SER A 51 7.02 5.03 14.51
N VAL A 52 6.19 5.46 15.47
CA VAL A 52 4.94 4.77 15.84
C VAL A 52 3.97 4.73 14.66
N ILE A 53 3.78 5.85 13.95
CA ILE A 53 2.94 5.93 12.74
C ILE A 53 3.45 4.95 11.68
N ALA A 54 4.76 4.91 11.44
CA ALA A 54 5.37 3.98 10.50
C ALA A 54 5.15 2.50 10.91
N GLN A 55 5.17 2.17 12.20
CA GLN A 55 4.84 0.82 12.68
C GLN A 55 3.36 0.49 12.46
N ALA A 56 2.45 1.44 12.65
CA ALA A 56 1.03 1.23 12.41
C ALA A 56 0.74 0.95 10.92
N HIS A 57 1.37 1.71 10.00
CA HIS A 57 1.35 1.42 8.56
C HIS A 57 1.88 0.02 8.22
N ARG A 58 2.91 -0.46 8.93
CA ARG A 58 3.42 -1.83 8.75
C ARG A 58 2.41 -2.88 9.21
N VAL A 59 1.66 -2.65 10.28
CA VAL A 59 0.60 -3.56 10.73
C VAL A 59 -0.50 -3.66 9.67
N ASP A 60 -0.93 -2.53 9.09
CA ASP A 60 -1.91 -2.52 8.00
C ASP A 60 -1.42 -3.34 6.79
N ALA A 61 -0.17 -3.11 6.37
CA ALA A 61 0.44 -3.87 5.28
C ALA A 61 0.49 -5.39 5.56
N ASN A 62 0.82 -5.79 6.80
CA ASN A 62 0.85 -7.20 7.20
C ASN A 62 -0.55 -7.85 7.17
N LEU A 63 -1.59 -7.10 7.55
CA LEU A 63 -2.98 -7.58 7.50
C LEU A 63 -3.42 -7.80 6.05
N ILE A 64 -3.10 -6.87 5.15
CA ILE A 64 -3.36 -7.01 3.72
C ILE A 64 -2.61 -8.22 3.14
N GLN A 65 -1.36 -8.44 3.54
CA GLN A 65 -0.58 -9.60 3.12
C GLN A 65 -1.18 -10.92 3.62
N LEU A 66 -1.63 -10.98 4.88
CA LEU A 66 -2.31 -12.14 5.43
C LEU A 66 -3.62 -12.45 4.69
N LEU A 67 -4.42 -11.43 4.37
CA LEU A 67 -5.64 -11.61 3.57
C LEU A 67 -5.33 -12.14 2.17
N SER A 68 -4.24 -11.66 1.57
CA SER A 68 -3.80 -12.10 0.25
C SER A 68 -3.34 -13.56 0.26
N LEU A 69 -2.53 -13.95 1.25
CA LEU A 69 -2.11 -15.35 1.46
C LEU A 69 -3.30 -16.27 1.74
N TYR A 70 -4.28 -15.78 2.51
CA TYR A 70 -5.53 -16.50 2.77
C TYR A 70 -6.32 -16.76 1.49
N LYS A 71 -6.58 -15.71 0.70
CA LYS A 71 -7.27 -15.82 -0.60
C LYS A 71 -6.54 -16.76 -1.55
N PHE A 72 -5.21 -16.69 -1.57
CA PHE A 72 -4.35 -17.60 -2.34
C PHE A 72 -4.51 -19.06 -1.90
N GLY A 73 -4.41 -19.36 -0.60
CA GLY A 73 -4.53 -20.71 -0.07
C GLY A 73 -5.90 -21.36 -0.26
N LYS A 74 -6.94 -20.55 -0.50
CA LYS A 74 -8.29 -21.02 -0.84
C LYS A 74 -8.56 -21.15 -2.33
N SER A 75 -7.63 -20.75 -3.20
CA SER A 75 -7.89 -20.55 -4.63
C SER A 75 -9.06 -19.59 -4.89
N ILE A 76 -9.36 -18.69 -3.94
CA ILE A 76 -10.37 -17.63 -4.03
C ILE A 76 -9.66 -16.29 -4.20
N TYR A 77 -8.47 -16.29 -4.80
CA TYR A 77 -7.99 -15.11 -5.49
C TYR A 77 -8.44 -15.28 -6.94
N PRO A 78 -9.69 -14.90 -7.30
CA PRO A 78 -10.06 -14.85 -8.69
C PRO A 78 -9.12 -13.83 -9.32
N LEU A 79 -8.18 -14.33 -10.10
CA LEU A 79 -7.25 -13.50 -10.86
C LEU A 79 -8.11 -12.65 -11.79
N ASP A 80 -8.24 -11.37 -11.49
CA ASP A 80 -9.10 -10.45 -12.22
C ASP A 80 -8.25 -9.63 -13.18
N ILE A 81 -7.78 -10.30 -14.23
CA ILE A 81 -6.99 -9.63 -15.27
C ILE A 81 -7.94 -8.80 -16.13
N THR A 82 -7.84 -7.48 -15.98
CA THR A 82 -8.54 -6.53 -16.85
C THR A 82 -7.56 -5.51 -17.42
N GLU A 83 -8.02 -4.74 -18.40
CA GLU A 83 -7.22 -3.72 -19.06
C GLU A 83 -7.11 -2.47 -18.18
N HIS A 84 -5.89 -1.97 -17.97
CA HIS A 84 -5.63 -0.81 -17.14
C HIS A 84 -4.59 0.13 -17.75
N TRP A 85 -4.80 1.43 -17.56
CA TRP A 85 -3.78 2.45 -17.79
C TRP A 85 -2.75 2.39 -16.68
N VAL A 86 -1.52 2.01 -17.03
CA VAL A 86 -0.46 1.77 -16.04
C VAL A 86 -0.12 3.05 -15.27
N ALA A 87 -0.13 4.19 -15.96
CA ALA A 87 0.13 5.49 -15.36
C ALA A 87 -0.90 5.84 -14.27
N GLU A 88 -2.18 5.50 -14.46
CA GLU A 88 -3.24 5.76 -13.48
C GLU A 88 -3.03 4.91 -12.22
N VAL A 89 -2.78 3.61 -12.41
CA VAL A 89 -2.54 2.68 -11.29
C VAL A 89 -1.32 3.11 -10.45
N ILE A 90 -0.23 3.53 -11.12
CA ILE A 90 0.95 4.04 -10.40
C ILE A 90 0.62 5.35 -9.67
N ALA A 91 -0.09 6.28 -10.31
CA ALA A 91 -0.44 7.56 -9.69
C ALA A 91 -1.29 7.36 -8.43
N GLU A 92 -2.27 6.46 -8.47
CA GLU A 92 -3.09 6.11 -7.30
C GLU A 92 -2.26 5.48 -6.18
N ALA A 93 -1.37 4.54 -6.50
CA ALA A 93 -0.50 3.89 -5.53
C ALA A 93 0.47 4.90 -4.87
N VAL A 94 1.01 5.85 -5.65
CA VAL A 94 1.88 6.91 -5.14
C VAL A 94 1.09 7.87 -4.24
N LEU A 95 -0.13 8.25 -4.63
CA LEU A 95 -0.97 9.15 -3.86
C LEU A 95 -1.22 8.61 -2.45
N GLN A 96 -1.49 7.31 -2.32
CA GLN A 96 -1.71 6.63 -1.04
C GLN A 96 -0.50 6.68 -0.09
N LYS A 97 0.72 6.88 -0.61
CA LYS A 97 1.96 6.96 0.19
C LYS A 97 2.59 8.35 0.27
N SER A 98 1.98 9.32 -0.40
CA SER A 98 2.53 10.66 -0.56
C SER A 98 2.85 11.36 0.76
N SER A 99 1.99 11.21 1.78
CA SER A 99 2.19 11.77 3.12
C SER A 99 3.46 11.24 3.80
N VAL A 100 3.66 9.92 3.76
CA VAL A 100 4.79 9.25 4.42
C VAL A 100 6.11 9.58 3.72
N PHE A 101 6.13 9.62 2.39
CA PHE A 101 7.31 10.07 1.64
C PHE A 101 7.64 11.54 1.93
N ALA A 102 6.63 12.42 1.96
CA ALA A 102 6.80 13.83 2.26
C ALA A 102 7.37 14.08 3.67
N LEU A 103 6.91 13.33 4.68
CA LEU A 103 7.44 13.42 6.05
C LEU A 103 8.93 13.08 6.14
N LYS A 104 9.43 12.17 5.29
CA LYS A 104 10.85 11.80 5.22
C LYS A 104 11.65 12.69 4.24
N GLY A 105 11.01 13.66 3.59
CA GLY A 105 11.66 14.50 2.58
C GLY A 105 12.01 13.76 1.28
N ILE A 106 11.34 12.63 1.00
CA ILE A 106 11.58 11.84 -0.19
C ILE A 106 10.65 12.33 -1.31
N THR A 107 11.23 12.60 -2.47
CA THR A 107 10.50 12.93 -3.70
C THR A 107 10.22 11.68 -4.51
N VAL A 108 9.02 11.59 -5.10
CA VAL A 108 8.63 10.46 -5.97
C VAL A 108 8.39 10.98 -7.38
N GLU A 109 9.12 10.42 -8.35
CA GLU A 109 8.95 10.71 -9.78
C GLU A 109 8.38 9.49 -10.49
N VAL A 110 7.39 9.72 -11.36
CA VAL A 110 6.76 8.69 -12.18
C VAL A 110 7.17 8.89 -13.63
N ASP A 111 7.77 7.87 -14.22
CA ASP A 111 8.15 7.80 -15.63
C ASP A 111 7.35 6.68 -16.31
N CYS A 112 6.16 7.03 -16.77
CA CYS A 112 5.27 6.14 -17.49
C CYS A 112 4.57 6.94 -18.59
N ALA A 113 4.54 6.40 -19.81
CA ALA A 113 3.77 6.99 -20.89
C ALA A 113 2.26 6.93 -20.54
N GLN A 114 1.50 7.99 -20.84
CA GLN A 114 0.08 8.04 -20.49
C GLN A 114 -0.77 7.03 -21.29
N ASP A 115 -0.32 6.67 -22.49
CA ASP A 115 -0.92 5.67 -23.35
C ASP A 115 -0.43 4.24 -23.05
N CYS A 116 0.40 4.05 -22.01
CA CYS A 116 0.83 2.73 -21.56
C CYS A 116 -0.36 2.00 -20.93
N CYS A 117 -0.89 1.03 -21.68
CA CYS A 117 -2.00 0.19 -21.28
C CYS A 117 -1.56 -1.28 -21.21
N TRP A 118 -2.01 -2.02 -20.19
CA TRP A 118 -1.69 -3.43 -20.06
C TRP A 118 -2.78 -4.22 -19.33
N TYR A 119 -2.79 -5.54 -19.52
CA TYR A 119 -3.68 -6.47 -18.84
C TYR A 119 -3.02 -7.03 -17.58
N PHE A 120 -3.58 -6.74 -16.42
CA PHE A 120 -3.13 -7.30 -15.15
C PHE A 120 -4.23 -7.22 -14.08
N ASP A 121 -4.02 -7.90 -12.97
CA ASP A 121 -4.84 -7.76 -11.77
C ASP A 121 -4.39 -6.51 -11.00
N ARG A 122 -5.24 -5.47 -10.98
CA ARG A 122 -4.93 -4.16 -10.38
C ARG A 122 -4.55 -4.28 -8.91
N ASP A 123 -5.22 -5.12 -8.14
CA ASP A 123 -4.97 -5.24 -6.70
C ASP A 123 -3.62 -5.91 -6.44
N LEU A 124 -3.28 -6.95 -7.20
CA LEU A 124 -1.97 -7.61 -7.10
C LEU A 124 -0.82 -6.68 -7.48
N VAL A 125 -0.94 -5.99 -8.63
CA VAL A 125 0.11 -5.07 -9.09
C VAL A 125 0.26 -3.89 -8.13
N THR A 126 -0.84 -3.34 -7.62
CA THR A 126 -0.82 -2.29 -6.59
C THR A 126 -0.11 -2.78 -5.32
N GLY A 127 -0.37 -4.02 -4.89
CA GLY A 127 0.32 -4.64 -3.76
C GLY A 127 1.84 -4.74 -3.97
N VAL A 128 2.27 -5.14 -5.18
CA VAL A 128 3.70 -5.19 -5.55
C VAL A 128 4.32 -3.80 -5.53
N LEU A 129 3.66 -2.79 -6.10
CA LEU A 129 4.10 -1.39 -6.07
C LEU A 129 4.23 -0.88 -4.63
N HIS A 130 3.24 -1.14 -3.78
CA HIS A 130 3.29 -0.77 -2.36
C HIS A 130 4.46 -1.41 -1.63
N ASN A 131 4.73 -2.69 -1.89
CA ASN A 131 5.85 -3.39 -1.27
C ASN A 131 7.21 -2.80 -1.73
N ALA A 132 7.37 -2.57 -3.04
CA ALA A 132 8.56 -1.94 -3.59
C ALA A 132 8.78 -0.52 -3.02
N MET A 133 7.73 0.29 -2.95
CA MET A 133 7.78 1.62 -2.34
C MET A 133 8.09 1.59 -0.84
N ASN A 134 7.60 0.59 -0.09
CA ASN A 134 7.98 0.42 1.31
C ASN A 134 9.47 0.14 1.46
N ASN A 135 10.03 -0.71 0.59
CA ASN A 135 11.46 -0.97 0.56
C ASN A 135 12.23 0.31 0.22
N ALA A 136 11.81 1.04 -0.82
CA ALA A 136 12.40 2.30 -1.18
C ALA A 136 12.35 3.31 -0.01
N TYR A 137 11.19 3.46 0.64
CA TYR A 137 11.04 4.31 1.82
C TYR A 137 12.04 3.97 2.92
N ASN A 138 12.27 2.69 3.23
CA ASN A 138 13.19 2.30 4.30
C ASN A 138 14.67 2.57 3.96
N TYR A 139 15.06 2.44 2.68
CA TYR A 139 16.48 2.42 2.27
C TYR A 139 16.92 3.61 1.40
N THR A 140 16.01 4.53 1.08
CA THR A 140 16.30 5.74 0.28
C THR A 140 16.44 6.97 1.18
N LEU A 141 17.23 7.93 0.71
CA LEU A 141 17.47 9.20 1.41
C LEU A 141 16.60 10.35 0.89
N ASP A 142 16.43 10.49 -0.43
CA ASP A 142 15.90 11.71 -1.03
C ASP A 142 14.96 11.50 -2.24
N LYS A 143 15.15 10.45 -3.04
CA LYS A 143 14.40 10.30 -4.30
C LYS A 143 14.09 8.86 -4.68
N VAL A 144 12.83 8.62 -5.05
CA VAL A 144 12.33 7.37 -5.63
C VAL A 144 11.82 7.64 -7.03
N ARG A 145 12.27 6.84 -8.01
CA ARG A 145 11.74 6.86 -9.37
C ARG A 145 10.98 5.56 -9.61
N ILE A 146 9.75 5.67 -10.09
CA ILE A 146 8.93 4.54 -10.52
C ILE A 146 8.80 4.65 -12.03
N ALA A 147 9.30 3.65 -12.76
CA ALA A 147 9.26 3.63 -14.21
C ALA A 147 8.44 2.44 -14.71
N ALA A 148 7.65 2.68 -15.76
CA ALA A 148 6.87 1.63 -16.41
C ALA A 148 6.99 1.74 -17.93
N SER A 149 7.26 0.60 -18.57
CA SER A 149 7.42 0.51 -20.02
C SER A 149 7.03 -0.88 -20.51
N ILE A 150 6.55 -0.95 -21.75
CA ILE A 150 6.37 -2.23 -22.44
C ILE A 150 7.68 -2.53 -23.19
N ASP A 151 8.36 -3.61 -22.80
CA ASP A 151 9.60 -4.06 -23.43
C ASP A 151 9.42 -5.50 -23.91
N ALA A 152 9.76 -5.77 -25.17
CA ALA A 152 9.58 -7.07 -25.82
C ALA A 152 8.18 -7.70 -25.64
N GLY A 153 7.12 -6.86 -25.59
CA GLY A 153 5.75 -7.34 -25.39
C GLY A 153 5.44 -7.77 -23.96
N LEU A 154 6.20 -7.28 -22.96
CA LEU A 154 5.93 -7.48 -21.55
C LEU A 154 5.91 -6.13 -20.83
N LEU A 155 4.93 -5.95 -19.94
CA LEU A 155 4.97 -4.83 -19.01
C LEU A 155 6.13 -5.01 -18.03
N THR A 156 6.98 -4.00 -17.97
CA THR A 156 8.09 -3.92 -17.02
C THR A 156 7.86 -2.74 -16.07
N LEU A 157 7.90 -3.02 -14.76
CA LEU A 157 7.88 -2.03 -13.68
C LEU A 157 9.27 -1.98 -13.04
N ARG A 158 9.82 -0.79 -12.80
CA ARG A 158 11.14 -0.58 -12.20
C ARG A 158 11.09 0.50 -11.12
#